data_AF-Q46YK8-F1
#
_entry.id   AF-Q46YK8-F1
#
_cell.length_a   1.000
_cell.length_b   1.000
_cell.length_c   1.000
_cell.angle_alpha   90.00
_cell.angle_beta   90.00
_cell.angle_gamma   90.00
#
_symmetry.space_group_name_H-M   'P 1'
#
loop_
_entity.id
_entity.type
_entity.pdbx_description
1 polymer ?
#
loop_
_entity_poly.entity_id
_entity_poly.type
_entity_poly.pdbx_seq_one_letter_code
_entity_poly.pdbx_strand_id
1 'polypeptide(L)' 'MDARNYARLTEISGKKVVVEIIGPVYTDGGDYIPIEKRYHPDFVKLLIDVTDVAPMPGEWWTYDGSAFAPPAPPSVAN' A
#
# COMPACT_ATOMS: atom_id res chain seq x y z
N MET A 1 0.18 17.36 -9.37
CA MET A 1 -0.08 16.26 -8.43
C MET A 1 1.22 15.51 -8.33
N ASP A 2 1.79 15.42 -7.13
CA ASP A 2 3.04 14.71 -6.91
C ASP A 2 2.84 13.19 -7.03
N ALA A 3 3.92 12.48 -7.32
CA ALA A 3 3.92 11.03 -7.43
C ALA A 3 3.57 10.38 -6.08
N ARG A 4 2.55 9.52 -6.06
CA ARG A 4 2.03 8.89 -4.84
C ARG A 4 2.25 7.38 -4.81
N ASN A 5 2.48 6.87 -3.61
CA ASN A 5 2.48 5.45 -3.30
C ASN A 5 1.20 5.09 -2.56
N TYR A 6 0.60 3.97 -2.96
CA TYR A 6 -0.61 3.47 -2.32
C TYR A 6 -0.42 2.04 -1.83
N ALA A 7 -1.02 1.70 -0.69
CA ALA A 7 -1.12 0.33 -0.22
C ALA A 7 -2.54 -0.18 -0.40
N ARG A 8 -2.69 -1.39 -0.95
CA ARG A 8 -3.97 -2.11 -0.91
C ARG A 8 -4.01 -3.01 0.31
N LEU A 9 -5.04 -2.83 1.14
CA LEU A 9 -5.26 -3.65 2.32
C LEU A 9 -6.33 -4.70 2.06
N THR A 10 -6.18 -5.87 2.69
CA THR A 10 -7.24 -6.87 2.83
C THR A 10 -7.33 -7.33 4.28
N GLU A 11 -8.47 -7.90 4.66
CA GLU A 11 -8.59 -8.53 5.98
C GLU A 11 -8.10 -9.99 5.92
N ILE A 12 -7.13 -10.32 6.77
CA ILE A 12 -6.61 -11.68 6.97
C ILE A 12 -6.64 -11.97 8.47
N SER A 13 -7.41 -12.97 8.88
CA SER A 13 -7.54 -13.38 10.29
C SER A 13 -7.90 -12.21 11.23
N GLY A 14 -8.81 -11.33 10.80
CA GLY A 14 -9.26 -10.17 11.58
C GLY A 14 -8.29 -8.98 11.61
N LYS A 15 -7.21 -9.01 10.82
CA LYS A 15 -6.24 -7.91 10.72
C LYS A 15 -6.23 -7.35 9.30
N LYS A 16 -6.07 -6.03 9.17
CA LYS A 16 -5.82 -5.41 7.87
C LYS A 16 -4.35 -5.60 7.50
N VAL A 17 -4.10 -6.22 6.35
CA VAL A 17 -2.77 -6.60 5.87
C VAL A 17 -2.53 -5.97 4.50
N VAL A 18 -1.36 -5.38 4.32
CA VAL A 18 -0.87 -4.90 3.03
C VAL A 18 -0.64 -6.11 2.13
N VAL A 19 -1.35 -6.17 1.00
CA VAL A 19 -1.18 -7.24 0.00
C VAL A 19 -0.50 -6.75 -1.27
N GLU A 20 -0.37 -5.44 -1.43
CA GLU A 20 0.24 -4.84 -2.61
C GLU A 20 0.64 -3.40 -2.31
N ILE A 21 1.82 -3.01 -2.80
CA ILE A 21 2.26 -1.61 -2.88
C ILE A 21 2.19 -1.17 -4.33
N ILE A 22 1.37 -0.16 -4.59
CA ILE A 22 1.17 0.42 -5.92
C ILE A 22 2.02 1.70 -6.01
N GLY A 23 3.13 1.59 -6.73
CA GLY A 23 4.03 2.71 -6.98
C GLY A 23 3.54 3.68 -8.06
N PRO A 24 4.20 4.83 -8.20
CA PRO A 24 3.90 5.80 -9.24
C PRO A 24 4.19 5.24 -10.63
N VAL A 25 3.39 5.67 -11.61
CA VAL A 25 3.59 5.36 -13.03
C VAL A 25 3.59 6.67 -13.79
N TYR A 26 4.42 6.74 -14.83
CA TYR A 26 4.63 7.93 -15.64
C TYR A 26 4.32 7.61 -17.11
N THR A 27 3.93 8.63 -17.88
CA THR A 27 3.89 8.55 -19.34
C THR A 27 5.30 8.47 -19.91
N ASP A 28 5.44 8.11 -21.19
CA ASP A 28 6.73 8.17 -21.88
C ASP A 28 7.35 9.57 -21.89
N GLY A 29 6.52 10.62 -21.75
CA GLY A 29 6.96 12.01 -21.62
C GLY A 29 7.41 12.41 -20.21
N GLY A 30 7.31 11.51 -19.22
CA GLY A 30 7.68 11.75 -17.83
C GLY A 30 6.58 12.33 -16.95
N ASP A 31 5.36 12.49 -17.47
CA ASP A 31 4.24 12.99 -16.67
C ASP A 31 3.70 11.91 -15.74
N TYR A 32 3.53 12.23 -14.46
CA TYR A 32 2.90 11.31 -13.51
C TYR A 32 1.44 11.02 -13.91
N ILE A 33 1.05 9.75 -13.86
CA ILE A 33 -0.31 9.28 -14.11
C ILE A 33 -1.00 9.03 -12.76
N PRO A 34 -1.98 9.86 -12.36
CA PRO A 34 -2.73 9.69 -11.12
C PRO A 34 -3.45 8.34 -11.04
N ILE A 35 -3.64 7.84 -9.82
CA ILE A 35 -4.21 6.52 -9.58
C ILE A 35 -5.64 6.39 -10.14
N GLU A 36 -6.42 7.47 -10.11
CA GLU A 36 -7.78 7.56 -10.62
C GLU A 36 -7.86 7.43 -12.14
N LYS A 37 -6.75 7.69 -12.85
CA LYS A 37 -6.66 7.48 -14.29
C LYS A 37 -6.19 6.06 -14.66
N ARG A 38 -5.66 5.31 -13.69
CA ARG A 38 -5.08 3.98 -13.89
C ARG A 38 -6.05 2.84 -13.58
N TYR A 39 -6.93 3.04 -12.60
CA TYR A 39 -7.81 1.99 -12.09
C TYR A 39 -9.26 2.47 -11.96
N HIS A 40 -10.18 1.50 -11.96
CA HIS A 40 -11.60 1.78 -11.73
C HIS A 40 -11.81 2.43 -10.35
N PRO A 41 -12.74 3.40 -10.19
CA PRO A 41 -12.95 4.10 -8.92
C PRO A 41 -13.21 3.18 -7.72
N ASP A 42 -13.89 2.06 -7.93
CA ASP A 42 -14.16 1.09 -6.85
C ASP A 42 -12.89 0.41 -6.35
N PHE A 43 -11.89 0.22 -7.21
CA PHE A 43 -10.58 -0.27 -6.79
C PHE A 43 -9.80 0.82 -6.05
N VAL A 44 -9.83 2.07 -6.54
CA VAL A 44 -9.14 3.20 -5.91
C VAL A 44 -9.63 3.44 -4.47
N LYS A 45 -10.92 3.23 -4.19
CA LYS A 45 -11.49 3.32 -2.83
C LYS A 45 -10.90 2.31 -1.83
N LEU A 46 -10.30 1.23 -2.31
CA LEU A 46 -9.66 0.21 -1.47
C LEU A 46 -8.21 0.57 -1.09
N LEU A 47 -7.68 1.65 -1.65
CA LEU A 47 -6.30 2.05 -1.51
C LEU A 47 -6.13 3.07 -0.38
N ILE A 48 -5.02 2.96 0.34
CA ILE A 48 -4.57 3.94 1.33
C ILE A 48 -3.34 4.64 0.78
N ASP A 49 -3.33 5.97 0.83
CA ASP A 49 -2.14 6.76 0.50
C ASP A 49 -1.06 6.53 1.58
N VAL A 50 0.10 6.07 1.15
CA VAL A 50 1.26 5.79 2.03
C VAL A 50 2.49 6.60 1.61
N THR A 51 2.30 7.65 0.81
CA THR A 51 3.39 8.44 0.22
C THR A 51 4.34 9.02 1.27
N ASP A 52 3.78 9.53 2.37
CA ASP A 52 4.54 10.16 3.46
C ASP A 52 4.70 9.27 4.70
N VAL A 53 4.37 7.97 4.57
CA VAL A 53 4.48 7.03 5.69
C VAL A 53 5.92 6.56 5.82
N ALA A 54 6.47 6.72 7.02
CA ALA A 54 7.82 6.29 7.37
C ALA A 54 7.81 5.37 8.63
N PRO A 55 8.39 4.17 8.58
CA PRO A 55 9.00 3.53 7.40
C PRO A 55 7.96 3.19 6.31
N MET A 56 8.40 3.16 5.05
CA MET A 56 7.54 2.75 3.93
C MET A 56 7.02 1.34 4.18
N PRO A 57 5.70 1.09 4.22
CA PRO A 57 5.16 -0.23 4.48
C PRO A 57 5.51 -1.19 3.34
N GLY A 58 5.74 -2.45 3.70
CA GLY A 58 5.93 -3.54 2.75
C GLY A 58 4.72 -4.46 2.69
N GLU A 59 4.74 -5.40 1.74
CA GLU A 59 3.77 -6.50 1.72
C GLU A 59 3.82 -7.28 3.05
N TRP A 60 2.66 -7.79 3.46
CA TRP A 60 2.42 -8.50 4.72
C TRP A 60 2.54 -7.67 5.99
N TRP A 61 2.75 -6.36 5.88
CA TRP A 61 2.65 -5.47 7.03
C TRP A 61 1.20 -5.33 7.47
N THR A 62 0.98 -5.23 8.78
CA THR A 62 -0.36 -5.02 9.35
C THR A 62 -0.63 -3.55 9.59
N TYR A 63 -1.86 -3.11 9.40
CA TYR A 63 -2.32 -1.76 9.72
C TYR A 63 -3.39 -1.81 10.82
N ASP A 64 -3.17 -1.10 11.92
CA ASP A 64 -4.09 -1.07 13.08
C ASP A 64 -5.14 0.05 13.00
N GLY A 65 -5.13 0.85 11.93
CA GLY A 65 -5.96 2.05 11.80
C GLY A 65 -5.20 3.35 12.02
N SER A 66 -3.98 3.28 12.56
CA SER A 66 -3.10 4.42 12.81
C SER A 66 -1.67 4.21 12.30
N ALA A 67 -1.12 3.00 12.39
CA ALA A 67 0.27 2.70 12.10
C ALA A 67 0.44 1.36 11.35
N PHE A 68 1.51 1.30 10.56
CA PHE A 68 1.94 0.08 9.89
C PHE A 68 3.03 -0.63 10.71
N ALA A 69 2.92 -1.95 10.83
CA ALA A 69 3.89 -2.77 11.53
C ALA A 69 4.37 -3.93 10.63
N PRO A 70 5.68 -4.23 10.61
CA PRO A 70 6.22 -5.35 9.85
C PRO A 70 5.70 -6.69 10.38
N PRO A 71 5.63 -7.73 9.54
CA PRO A 71 5.29 -9.07 10.01
C PRO A 71 6.33 -9.54 11.04
N ALA A 72 5.86 -10.31 12.04
CA ALA A 72 6.76 -10.95 12.98
C ALA A 72 7.70 -11.91 12.23
N PRO A 73 8.98 -12.00 12.62
CA PRO A 73 9.88 -12.99 12.04
C PRO A 73 9.31 -14.40 12.29
N PRO A 74 9.60 -15.36 11.40
CA PRO A 74 9.25 -16.76 11.64
C PRO A 74 9.76 -17.20 13.01
N SER A 75 8.87 -17.74 13.85
CA SER A 75 9.29 -18.34 15.12
C SER A 75 10.08 -19.60 14.80
N VAL A 76 11.36 -19.64 15.15
CA VAL A 76 12.13 -20.89 15.14
C VAL A 76 11.62 -21.70 16.32
N ALA A 77 10.74 -22.67 16.07
CA ALA A 77 10.36 -23.63 17.10
C ALA A 77 11.58 -24.53 17.34
N ASN A 78 12.23 -24.36 18.49
CA ASN A 78 13.22 -25.31 19.01
C ASN A 78 12.52 -26.50 19.66
#